data_AF-I8TDJ6-F1
#
_entry.id   AF-I8TDJ6-F1
#
_cell.length_a   1.000
_cell.length_b   1.000
_cell.length_c   1.000
_cell.angle_alpha   90.00
_cell.angle_beta   90.00
_cell.angle_gamma   90.00
#
_symmetry.space_group_name_H-M   'P 1'
#
loop_
_entity.id
_entity.type
_entity.pdbx_description
1 polymer ?
#
loop_
_entity_poly.entity_id
_entity_poly.type
_entity_poly.pdbx_seq_one_letter_code
_entity_poly.pdbx_strand_id
1 'polypeptide(L)'
;MPRVPTTAIAGQGEGRVRLALFESPAAAAAAHAIGVRELLLARLSDRVRDLVKTARSKLGLTLVGSMHAPEAIAIAVARRAAEQSWPLATLRSDAAFKDALQHRGDFGRVAVKLLDDVCGWLQAAYTLRRAIREQHNRWPDSLRDMAAQIDTLLAPGFIEALPEAQWPRVAIWLRAADIRLQRLPNKPQRDLELSAPIRQLAARLPSPFHPARWLLEEWRVASFAQELKAVGSPTADRINAVLREST
;
A
#
# COMPACT_ATOMS: atom_id res chain seq x y z
N MET A 1 -22.98 -29.89 11.19
CA MET A 1 -23.64 -28.81 11.94
C MET A 1 -24.42 -27.93 10.97
N PRO A 2 -25.71 -27.63 11.21
CA PRO A 2 -26.45 -26.72 10.34
C PRO A 2 -25.83 -25.32 10.39
N ARG A 3 -25.53 -24.75 9.23
CA ARG A 3 -25.01 -23.38 9.09
C ARG A 3 -26.14 -22.42 9.45
N VAL A 4 -26.06 -21.74 10.60
CA VAL A 4 -27.00 -20.67 10.94
C VAL A 4 -26.66 -19.46 10.09
N PRO A 5 -27.52 -19.05 9.15
CA PRO A 5 -27.24 -17.90 8.29
C PRO A 5 -27.17 -16.64 9.17
N THR A 6 -26.09 -15.89 9.02
CA THR A 6 -25.82 -14.70 9.85
C THR A 6 -26.05 -13.44 9.02
N THR A 7 -26.89 -12.52 9.52
CA THR A 7 -27.18 -11.24 8.86
C THR A 7 -26.08 -10.22 9.11
N ALA A 8 -25.62 -9.55 8.06
CA ALA A 8 -24.65 -8.46 8.15
C ALA A 8 -24.97 -7.34 7.14
N ILE A 9 -24.47 -6.15 7.43
CA ILE A 9 -24.43 -5.04 6.49
C ILE A 9 -23.36 -5.36 5.44
N ALA A 10 -23.69 -5.27 4.16
CA ALA A 10 -22.77 -5.51 3.05
C ALA A 10 -22.66 -4.26 2.18
N GLY A 11 -21.44 -3.89 1.80
CA GLY A 11 -21.21 -2.83 0.82
C GLY A 11 -21.77 -3.19 -0.56
N GLN A 12 -22.26 -2.20 -1.29
CA GLN A 12 -22.70 -2.31 -2.68
C GLN A 12 -21.86 -1.41 -3.63
N GLY A 13 -20.87 -0.71 -3.09
CA GLY A 13 -20.15 0.36 -3.80
C GLY A 13 -20.84 1.71 -3.68
N GLU A 14 -20.10 2.80 -3.94
CA GLU A 14 -20.63 4.18 -3.97
C GLU A 14 -21.37 4.63 -2.70
N GLY A 15 -20.92 4.17 -1.52
CA GLY A 15 -21.56 4.50 -0.24
C GLY A 15 -22.94 3.86 -0.02
N ARG A 16 -23.36 2.94 -0.90
CA ARG A 16 -24.58 2.15 -0.72
C ARG A 16 -24.29 0.88 0.07
N VAL A 17 -25.17 0.54 0.99
CA VAL A 17 -25.11 -0.70 1.76
C VAL A 17 -26.46 -1.40 1.79
N ARG A 18 -26.45 -2.71 1.96
CA ARG A 18 -27.65 -3.54 2.13
C ARG A 18 -27.50 -4.51 3.28
N LEU A 19 -28.60 -5.01 3.81
CA LEU A 19 -28.58 -6.20 4.67
C LEU A 19 -28.51 -7.46 3.79
N ALA A 20 -27.64 -8.39 4.17
CA ALA A 20 -27.45 -9.66 3.47
C ALA A 20 -27.25 -10.81 4.47
N LEU A 21 -27.68 -12.01 4.07
CA LEU A 21 -27.39 -13.26 4.79
C LEU A 21 -26.09 -13.86 4.23
N PHE A 22 -25.25 -14.37 5.13
CA PHE A 22 -23.98 -15.00 4.77
C PHE A 22 -23.91 -16.44 5.26
N GLU A 23 -23.15 -17.25 4.53
CA GLU A 23 -23.01 -18.69 4.78
C GLU A 23 -22.18 -19.03 6.02
N SER A 24 -21.41 -18.08 6.55
CA SER A 24 -20.61 -18.26 7.76
C SER A 24 -20.53 -16.99 8.60
N PRO A 25 -20.35 -17.11 9.93
CA PRO A 25 -20.14 -15.96 10.81
C PRO A 25 -18.91 -15.13 10.44
N ALA A 26 -17.84 -15.78 9.99
CA ALA A 26 -16.61 -15.11 9.56
C ALA A 26 -16.84 -14.26 8.31
N ALA A 27 -17.55 -14.80 7.30
CA ALA A 27 -17.92 -14.06 6.10
C ALA A 27 -18.85 -12.87 6.44
N ALA A 28 -19.81 -13.08 7.33
CA ALA A 28 -20.69 -12.01 7.81
C ALA A 28 -19.91 -10.89 8.52
N ALA A 29 -18.96 -11.24 9.39
CA ALA A 29 -18.16 -10.25 10.12
C ALA A 29 -17.27 -9.42 9.18
N ALA A 30 -16.61 -10.07 8.21
CA ALA A 30 -15.80 -9.38 7.21
C ALA A 30 -16.64 -8.44 6.34
N ALA A 31 -17.79 -8.91 5.83
CA ALA A 31 -18.70 -8.08 5.06
C ALA A 31 -19.26 -6.92 5.89
N HIS A 32 -19.60 -7.18 7.16
CA HIS A 32 -20.08 -6.16 8.10
C HIS A 32 -19.08 -5.04 8.30
N ALA A 33 -17.81 -5.37 8.56
CA ALA A 33 -16.76 -4.38 8.74
C ALA A 33 -16.65 -3.45 7.51
N ILE A 34 -16.69 -4.02 6.31
CA ILE A 34 -16.70 -3.25 5.06
C ILE A 34 -17.95 -2.37 4.97
N GLY A 35 -19.14 -2.93 5.24
CA GLY A 35 -20.40 -2.18 5.19
C GLY A 35 -20.43 -1.00 6.17
N VAL A 36 -19.99 -1.21 7.41
CA VAL A 36 -19.90 -0.15 8.42
C VAL A 36 -18.87 0.91 8.02
N ARG A 37 -17.72 0.51 7.46
CA ARG A 37 -16.71 1.43 6.93
C ARG A 37 -17.32 2.38 5.89
N GLU A 38 -17.99 1.84 4.89
CA GLU A 38 -18.59 2.65 3.82
C GLU A 38 -19.71 3.55 4.37
N LEU A 39 -20.50 3.09 5.36
CA LEU A 39 -21.49 3.92 6.05
C LEU A 39 -20.86 5.09 6.81
N LEU A 40 -19.80 4.85 7.58
CA LEU A 40 -19.08 5.89 8.31
C LEU A 40 -18.49 6.92 7.34
N LEU A 41 -17.83 6.47 6.27
CA LEU A 41 -17.26 7.36 5.27
C LEU A 41 -18.34 8.18 4.53
N ALA A 42 -19.52 7.61 4.28
CA ALA A 42 -20.64 8.35 3.73
C ALA A 42 -21.13 9.47 4.68
N ARG A 43 -21.16 9.20 5.99
CA ARG A 43 -21.50 10.21 7.02
C ARG A 43 -20.41 11.26 7.22
N LEU A 44 -19.16 10.95 6.85
CA LEU A 44 -17.99 11.83 6.93
C LEU A 44 -17.56 12.35 5.54
N SER A 45 -18.52 12.53 4.64
CA SER A 45 -18.25 12.92 3.24
C SER A 45 -17.54 14.27 3.09
N ASP A 46 -17.66 15.18 4.07
CA ASP A 46 -16.90 16.42 4.15
C ASP A 46 -15.40 16.14 4.28
N ARG A 47 -15.02 15.24 5.19
CA ARG A 47 -13.61 14.85 5.42
C ARG A 47 -13.02 14.13 4.22
N VAL A 48 -13.79 13.22 3.60
CA VAL A 48 -13.36 12.54 2.38
C VAL A 48 -13.15 13.55 1.24
N ARG A 49 -14.03 14.55 1.10
CA ARG A 49 -13.89 15.60 0.08
C ARG A 49 -12.65 16.47 0.32
N ASP A 50 -12.33 16.78 1.57
CA ASP A 50 -11.11 17.52 1.91
C ASP A 50 -9.85 16.73 1.58
N LEU A 51 -9.82 15.40 1.85
CA LEU A 51 -8.73 14.53 1.41
C LEU A 51 -8.57 14.53 -0.12
N VAL A 52 -9.69 14.46 -0.87
CA VAL A 52 -9.67 14.54 -2.34
C VAL A 52 -9.09 15.86 -2.82
N LYS A 53 -9.50 16.99 -2.23
CA LYS A 53 -8.95 18.32 -2.58
C LYS A 53 -7.44 18.37 -2.32
N THR A 54 -6.99 17.89 -1.16
CA THR A 54 -5.56 17.84 -0.82
C THR A 54 -4.79 16.93 -1.76
N ALA A 55 -5.31 15.73 -2.07
CA ALA A 55 -4.69 14.81 -3.01
C ALA A 55 -4.56 15.43 -4.41
N ARG A 56 -5.61 16.06 -4.94
CA ARG A 56 -5.57 16.79 -6.22
C ARG A 56 -4.51 17.89 -6.20
N SER A 57 -4.45 18.69 -5.13
CA SER A 57 -3.49 19.77 -5.00
C SER A 57 -2.04 19.27 -4.98
N LYS A 58 -1.76 18.22 -4.20
CA LYS A 58 -0.39 17.68 -4.03
C LYS A 58 0.08 16.79 -5.17
N LEU A 59 -0.84 16.08 -5.83
CA LEU A 59 -0.53 15.00 -6.77
C LEU A 59 -1.03 15.24 -8.19
N GLY A 60 -1.84 16.27 -8.42
CA GLY A 60 -2.52 16.50 -9.70
C GLY A 60 -1.56 16.51 -10.90
N LEU A 61 -0.42 17.20 -10.79
CA LEU A 61 0.61 17.22 -11.84
C LEU A 61 1.49 15.97 -11.85
N THR A 62 1.80 15.42 -10.67
CA THR A 62 2.65 14.23 -10.50
C THR A 62 2.03 12.96 -11.09
N LEU A 63 0.70 12.85 -11.05
CA LEU A 63 -0.04 11.65 -11.45
C LEU A 63 -0.64 11.75 -12.85
N VAL A 64 -0.37 12.82 -13.62
CA VAL A 64 -0.81 12.93 -15.02
C VAL A 64 -0.27 11.74 -15.81
N GLY A 65 -1.17 10.97 -16.43
CA GLY A 65 -0.83 9.76 -17.19
C GLY A 65 -0.37 8.57 -16.34
N SER A 66 -0.49 8.65 -15.00
CA SER A 66 -0.25 7.52 -14.12
C SER A 66 -1.49 6.63 -13.98
N MET A 67 -1.31 5.41 -13.47
CA MET A 67 -2.41 4.49 -13.14
C MET A 67 -3.21 4.91 -11.88
N HIS A 68 -2.75 5.93 -11.16
CA HIS A 68 -3.36 6.39 -9.91
C HIS A 68 -4.14 7.68 -10.14
N ALA A 69 -5.42 7.68 -9.78
CA ALA A 69 -6.21 8.91 -9.71
C ALA A 69 -6.13 9.52 -8.30
N PRO A 70 -5.93 10.84 -8.13
CA PRO A 70 -5.91 11.47 -6.81
C PRO A 70 -7.15 11.16 -5.95
N GLU A 71 -8.32 11.02 -6.57
CA GLU A 71 -9.56 10.63 -5.90
C GLU A 71 -9.50 9.21 -5.37
N ALA A 72 -9.01 8.28 -6.18
CA ALA A 72 -8.85 6.88 -5.77
C ALA A 72 -7.86 6.75 -4.61
N ILE A 73 -6.77 7.54 -4.63
CA ILE A 73 -5.82 7.63 -3.52
C ILE A 73 -6.51 8.13 -2.25
N ALA A 74 -7.24 9.24 -2.32
CA ALA A 74 -7.94 9.80 -1.16
C ALA A 74 -8.98 8.83 -0.58
N ILE A 75 -9.73 8.11 -1.42
CA ILE A 75 -10.70 7.11 -0.99
C ILE A 75 -10.01 5.91 -0.31
N ALA A 76 -8.93 5.40 -0.90
CA ALA A 76 -8.17 4.30 -0.31
C ALA A 76 -7.54 4.69 1.04
N VAL A 77 -7.02 5.92 1.14
CA VAL A 77 -6.52 6.47 2.41
C VAL A 77 -7.64 6.57 3.44
N ALA A 78 -8.82 7.08 3.06
CA ALA A 78 -9.96 7.18 3.97
C ALA A 78 -10.41 5.80 4.48
N ARG A 79 -10.42 4.78 3.61
CA ARG A 79 -10.74 3.39 4.00
C ARG A 79 -9.74 2.83 5.00
N ARG A 80 -8.44 2.97 4.72
CA ARG A 80 -7.38 2.53 5.66
C ARG A 80 -7.46 3.29 6.99
N ALA A 81 -7.65 4.60 6.94
CA ALA A 81 -7.78 5.42 8.14
C ALA A 81 -8.97 4.97 9.00
N ALA A 82 -10.09 4.59 8.37
CA ALA A 82 -11.24 4.07 9.10
C ALA A 82 -10.95 2.74 9.79
N GLU A 83 -10.21 1.83 9.15
CA GLU A 83 -9.77 0.57 9.75
C GLU A 83 -8.82 0.76 10.93
N GLN A 84 -8.00 1.81 10.92
CA GLN A 84 -7.13 2.17 12.05
C GLN A 84 -7.87 2.90 13.18
N SER A 85 -8.95 3.61 12.85
CA SER A 85 -9.65 4.49 13.80
C SER A 85 -10.75 3.78 14.57
N TRP A 86 -11.34 2.71 14.02
CA TRP A 86 -12.50 2.06 14.61
C TRP A 86 -12.45 0.52 14.56
N PRO A 87 -13.00 -0.15 15.58
CA PRO A 87 -13.24 -1.60 15.54
C PRO A 87 -14.49 -1.91 14.70
N LEU A 88 -14.39 -1.76 13.38
CA LEU A 88 -15.53 -1.78 12.45
C LEU A 88 -16.43 -3.02 12.57
N ALA A 89 -15.84 -4.20 12.80
CA ALA A 89 -16.58 -5.46 12.91
C ALA A 89 -17.50 -5.55 14.14
N THR A 90 -17.26 -4.73 15.17
CA THR A 90 -18.01 -4.77 16.44
C THR A 90 -19.10 -3.71 16.52
N LEU A 91 -19.12 -2.73 15.60
CA LEU A 91 -20.11 -1.65 15.57
C LEU A 91 -21.46 -2.12 15.03
N ARG A 92 -22.24 -2.79 15.88
CA ARG A 92 -23.53 -3.42 15.51
C ARG A 92 -24.80 -2.70 16.00
N SER A 93 -24.68 -1.64 16.79
CA SER A 93 -25.82 -0.89 17.31
C SER A 93 -25.80 0.56 16.86
N ASP A 94 -26.98 1.17 16.80
CA ASP A 94 -27.14 2.60 16.50
C ASP A 94 -26.39 3.49 17.51
N ALA A 95 -26.44 3.14 18.79
CA ALA A 95 -25.71 3.85 19.84
C ALA A 95 -24.18 3.80 19.60
N ALA A 96 -23.62 2.63 19.32
CA ALA A 96 -22.19 2.49 19.04
C ALA A 96 -21.78 3.21 17.75
N PHE A 97 -22.64 3.22 16.72
CA PHE A 97 -22.40 3.95 15.48
C PHE A 97 -22.40 5.48 15.71
N LYS A 98 -23.36 5.99 16.49
CA LYS A 98 -23.43 7.42 16.85
C LYS A 98 -22.25 7.87 17.71
N ASP A 99 -21.81 7.01 18.62
CA ASP A 99 -20.62 7.22 19.44
C ASP A 99 -19.34 7.27 18.57
N ALA A 100 -19.16 6.31 17.67
CA ALA A 100 -18.04 6.30 16.73
C ALA A 100 -17.93 7.59 15.89
N LEU A 101 -19.06 8.20 15.50
CA LEU A 101 -19.09 9.48 14.78
C LEU A 101 -18.60 10.67 15.63
N GLN A 102 -18.69 10.60 16.96
CA GLN A 102 -18.12 11.65 17.83
C GLN A 102 -16.59 11.68 17.73
N HIS A 103 -15.96 10.53 17.45
CA HIS A 103 -14.52 10.38 17.25
C HIS A 103 -14.03 10.77 15.85
N ARG A 104 -14.84 11.50 15.06
CA ARG A 104 -14.46 11.94 13.69
C ARG A 104 -13.18 12.77 13.62
N GLY A 105 -12.81 13.45 14.71
CA GLY A 105 -11.57 14.22 14.79
C GLY A 105 -10.32 13.34 14.76
N ASP A 106 -10.38 12.16 15.39
CA ASP A 106 -9.27 11.21 15.46
C ASP A 106 -9.03 10.58 14.09
N PHE A 107 -10.12 10.16 13.44
CA PHE A 107 -10.11 9.75 12.04
C PHE A 107 -9.47 10.78 11.11
N GLY A 108 -9.85 12.05 11.25
CA GLY A 108 -9.30 13.13 10.43
C GLY A 108 -7.78 13.25 10.57
N ARG A 109 -7.24 13.15 11.79
CA ARG A 109 -5.79 13.21 12.04
C ARG A 109 -5.06 12.01 11.42
N VAL A 110 -5.61 10.81 11.58
CA VAL A 110 -5.04 9.58 10.99
C VAL A 110 -5.05 9.69 9.46
N ALA A 111 -6.18 10.07 8.86
CA ALA A 111 -6.32 10.15 7.41
C ALA A 111 -5.39 11.18 6.77
N VAL A 112 -5.20 12.35 7.40
CA VAL A 112 -4.25 13.37 6.90
C VAL A 112 -2.81 12.86 6.96
N LYS A 113 -2.40 12.22 8.06
CA LYS A 113 -1.06 11.64 8.19
C LYS A 113 -0.80 10.58 7.10
N LEU A 114 -1.72 9.65 6.92
CA LEU A 114 -1.61 8.61 5.89
C LEU A 114 -1.57 9.22 4.48
N LEU A 115 -2.37 10.26 4.21
CA LEU A 115 -2.35 10.96 2.93
C LEU A 115 -1.01 11.64 2.67
N ASP A 116 -0.42 12.26 3.69
CA ASP A 116 0.88 12.93 3.59
C ASP A 116 2.00 11.93 3.27
N ASP A 117 2.02 10.78 3.95
CA ASP A 117 2.95 9.69 3.65
C ASP A 117 2.83 9.24 2.19
N VAL A 118 1.61 8.92 1.75
CA VAL A 118 1.33 8.46 0.38
C VAL A 118 1.70 9.52 -0.65
N CYS A 119 1.41 10.79 -0.40
CA CYS A 119 1.80 11.88 -1.28
C CYS A 119 3.32 11.96 -1.44
N GLY A 120 4.05 11.87 -0.31
CA GLY A 120 5.51 11.84 -0.31
C GLY A 120 6.07 10.67 -1.11
N TRP A 121 5.51 9.48 -0.97
CA TRP A 121 5.96 8.30 -1.72
C TRP A 121 5.72 8.43 -3.22
N LEU A 122 4.54 8.90 -3.63
CA LEU A 122 4.20 9.07 -5.04
C LEU A 122 5.06 10.15 -5.70
N GLN A 123 5.35 11.25 -5.00
CA GLN A 123 6.26 12.29 -5.48
C GLN A 123 7.70 11.80 -5.59
N ALA A 124 8.21 11.08 -4.58
CA ALA A 124 9.54 10.47 -4.63
C ALA A 124 9.66 9.47 -5.79
N ALA A 125 8.64 8.63 -5.98
CA ALA A 125 8.59 7.68 -7.08
C ALA A 125 8.52 8.36 -8.45
N TYR A 126 7.78 9.46 -8.58
CA TYR A 126 7.75 10.26 -9.81
C TYR A 126 9.12 10.82 -10.17
N THR A 127 9.80 11.45 -9.21
CA THR A 127 11.16 11.98 -9.38
C THR A 127 12.13 10.88 -9.76
N LEU A 128 12.09 9.74 -9.07
CA LEU A 128 12.96 8.60 -9.35
C LEU A 128 12.71 8.01 -10.73
N ARG A 129 11.44 7.81 -11.13
CA ARG A 129 11.09 7.35 -12.48
C ARG A 129 11.60 8.30 -13.56
N ARG A 130 11.53 9.61 -13.34
CA ARG A 130 12.08 10.61 -14.27
C ARG A 130 13.59 10.45 -14.41
N ALA A 131 14.32 10.37 -13.30
CA ALA A 131 15.77 10.20 -13.31
C ALA A 131 16.22 8.87 -13.96
N ILE A 132 15.42 7.80 -13.81
CA ILE A 132 15.64 6.52 -14.51
C ILE A 132 15.48 6.69 -16.03
N ARG A 133 14.41 7.36 -16.49
CA ARG A 133 14.16 7.58 -17.93
C ARG A 133 15.23 8.43 -18.58
N GLU A 134 15.73 9.45 -17.90
CA GLU A 134 16.82 10.32 -18.40
C GLU A 134 18.12 9.53 -18.65
N GLN A 135 18.31 8.37 -18.02
CA GLN A 135 19.53 7.57 -18.10
C GLN A 135 19.37 6.24 -18.87
N HIS A 136 18.22 6.02 -19.51
CA HIS A 136 17.78 4.72 -20.05
C HIS A 136 18.77 4.00 -20.97
N ASN A 137 19.66 4.72 -21.65
CA ASN A 137 20.63 4.17 -22.61
C ASN A 137 21.94 3.66 -21.98
N ARG A 138 22.21 3.91 -20.70
CA ARG A 138 23.50 3.56 -20.06
C ARG A 138 23.52 2.19 -19.40
N TRP A 139 22.49 1.86 -18.61
CA TRP A 139 22.43 0.63 -17.80
C TRP A 139 21.03 0.01 -17.87
N PRO A 140 20.61 -0.48 -19.05
CA PRO A 140 19.21 -0.82 -19.30
C PRO A 140 18.65 -1.85 -18.33
N ASP A 141 19.43 -2.85 -17.91
CA ASP A 141 18.93 -3.90 -17.02
C ASP A 141 18.75 -3.43 -15.57
N SER A 142 19.72 -2.69 -15.03
CA SER A 142 19.61 -2.09 -13.69
C SER A 142 18.47 -1.08 -13.62
N LEU A 143 18.33 -0.24 -14.64
CA LEU A 143 17.28 0.77 -14.73
C LEU A 143 15.89 0.13 -14.89
N ARG A 144 15.76 -0.92 -15.70
CA ARG A 144 14.50 -1.69 -15.84
C ARG A 144 14.11 -2.37 -14.54
N ASP A 145 15.07 -2.95 -13.82
CA ASP A 145 14.83 -3.55 -12.51
C ASP A 145 14.34 -2.53 -11.49
N MET A 146 14.95 -1.35 -11.41
CA MET A 146 14.48 -0.27 -10.52
C MET A 146 13.10 0.26 -10.93
N ALA A 147 12.82 0.41 -12.23
CA ALA A 147 11.49 0.80 -12.69
C ALA A 147 10.43 -0.24 -12.28
N ALA A 148 10.69 -1.53 -12.52
CA ALA A 148 9.80 -2.62 -12.14
C ALA A 148 9.60 -2.70 -10.61
N GLN A 149 10.65 -2.43 -9.82
CA GLN A 149 10.55 -2.33 -8.36
C GLN A 149 9.52 -1.26 -7.96
N ILE A 150 9.64 -0.03 -8.50
CA ILE A 150 8.76 1.09 -8.15
C ILE A 150 7.32 0.82 -8.62
N ASP A 151 7.14 0.30 -9.83
CA ASP A 151 5.82 0.03 -10.41
C ASP A 151 5.05 -1.02 -9.64
N THR A 152 5.74 -2.08 -9.21
CA THR A 152 5.10 -3.14 -8.40
C THR A 152 4.95 -2.74 -6.94
N LEU A 153 5.83 -1.90 -6.38
CA LEU A 153 5.72 -1.41 -5.00
C LEU A 153 4.48 -0.54 -4.81
N LEU A 154 4.22 0.31 -5.80
CA LEU A 154 3.11 1.25 -5.84
C LEU A 154 2.06 0.80 -6.87
N ALA A 155 1.83 -0.51 -6.98
CA ALA A 155 0.80 -1.07 -7.84
C ALA A 155 -0.61 -0.67 -7.35
N PRO A 156 -1.66 -0.74 -8.20
CA PRO A 156 -3.02 -0.43 -7.78
C PRO A 156 -3.42 -1.22 -6.52
N GLY A 157 -4.01 -0.53 -5.54
CA GLY A 157 -4.40 -1.13 -4.26
C GLY A 157 -3.33 -1.14 -3.17
N PHE A 158 -2.12 -0.61 -3.41
CA PHE A 158 -1.03 -0.65 -2.41
C PHE A 158 -1.39 -0.06 -1.05
N ILE A 159 -2.24 0.98 -1.01
CA ILE A 159 -2.64 1.64 0.24
C ILE A 159 -3.43 0.70 1.15
N GLU A 160 -4.33 -0.09 0.59
CA GLU A 160 -5.15 -1.04 1.34
C GLU A 160 -4.38 -2.37 1.58
N ALA A 161 -3.51 -2.77 0.64
CA ALA A 161 -2.79 -4.04 0.70
C ALA A 161 -1.53 -4.03 1.59
N LEU A 162 -0.92 -2.86 1.85
CA LEU A 162 0.29 -2.76 2.65
C LEU A 162 0.04 -3.17 4.12
N PRO A 163 0.78 -4.16 4.66
CA PRO A 163 0.72 -4.46 6.09
C PRO A 163 1.17 -3.26 6.94
N GLU A 164 0.60 -3.11 8.13
CA GLU A 164 0.90 -1.98 9.02
C GLU A 164 2.38 -1.84 9.34
N ALA A 165 3.07 -2.96 9.60
CA ALA A 165 4.51 -2.99 9.86
C ALA A 165 5.35 -2.46 8.68
N GLN A 166 4.82 -2.50 7.46
CA GLN A 166 5.52 -2.10 6.24
C GLN A 166 5.24 -0.66 5.82
N TRP A 167 4.17 -0.05 6.33
CA TRP A 167 3.83 1.34 6.03
C TRP A 167 5.02 2.30 6.17
N PRO A 168 5.75 2.36 7.30
CA PRO A 168 6.89 3.28 7.43
C PRO A 168 8.10 2.89 6.57
N ARG A 169 8.16 1.64 6.08
CA ARG A 169 9.29 1.13 5.29
C ARG A 169 9.26 1.58 3.83
N VAL A 170 8.08 1.94 3.28
CA VAL A 170 7.95 2.35 1.87
C VAL A 170 8.87 3.52 1.51
N ALA A 171 8.94 4.54 2.37
CA ALA A 171 9.84 5.68 2.16
C ALA A 171 11.32 5.26 2.13
N ILE A 172 11.69 4.28 2.97
CA ILE A 172 13.06 3.75 3.08
C ILE A 172 13.41 2.97 1.81
N TRP A 173 12.50 2.15 1.29
CA TRP A 173 12.71 1.39 0.06
C TRP A 173 12.87 2.30 -1.16
N LEU A 174 12.05 3.35 -1.26
CA LEU A 174 12.20 4.35 -2.32
C LEU A 174 13.54 5.10 -2.19
N ARG A 175 13.95 5.45 -0.98
CA ARG A 175 15.26 6.08 -0.73
C ARG A 175 16.42 5.15 -1.08
N ALA A 176 16.31 3.85 -0.80
CA ALA A 176 17.33 2.87 -1.19
C ALA A 176 17.49 2.79 -2.73
N ALA A 177 16.38 2.85 -3.47
CA ALA A 177 16.41 2.87 -4.93
C ALA A 177 17.03 4.16 -5.49
N ASP A 178 16.77 5.31 -4.87
CA ASP A 178 17.43 6.59 -5.21
C ASP A 178 18.95 6.52 -4.96
N ILE A 179 19.38 6.04 -3.80
CA ILE A 179 20.81 5.83 -3.48
C ILE A 179 21.46 4.87 -4.49
N ARG A 180 20.77 3.77 -4.83
CA ARG A 180 21.23 2.83 -5.85
C ARG A 180 21.46 3.53 -7.19
N LEU A 181 20.49 4.31 -7.66
CA LEU A 181 20.60 5.04 -8.92
C LEU A 181 21.80 6.01 -8.92
N GLN A 182 22.02 6.74 -7.82
CA GLN A 182 23.15 7.66 -7.69
C GLN A 182 24.51 6.96 -7.69
N ARG A 183 24.58 5.74 -7.13
CA ARG A 183 25.83 4.95 -7.05
C ARG A 183 26.09 4.09 -8.28
N LEU A 184 25.07 3.83 -9.10
CA LEU A 184 25.14 2.98 -10.29
C LEU A 184 26.30 3.35 -11.24
N PRO A 185 26.60 4.63 -11.53
CA PRO A 185 27.71 4.99 -12.42
C PRO A 185 29.09 4.54 -11.93
N ASN A 186 29.27 4.41 -10.61
CA ASN A 186 30.58 4.13 -10.02
C ASN A 186 30.96 2.65 -10.15
N LYS A 187 29.99 1.73 -10.04
CA LYS A 187 30.21 0.28 -10.03
C LYS A 187 29.07 -0.50 -10.72
N PRO A 188 28.84 -0.30 -12.03
CA PRO A 188 27.70 -0.90 -12.73
C PRO A 188 27.72 -2.43 -12.76
N GLN A 189 28.90 -3.04 -12.92
CA GLN A 189 29.02 -4.50 -12.91
C GLN A 189 28.63 -5.10 -11.56
N ARG A 190 29.03 -4.44 -10.47
CA ARG A 190 28.68 -4.85 -9.11
C ARG A 190 27.18 -4.74 -8.85
N ASP A 191 26.54 -3.71 -9.40
CA ASP A 191 25.07 -3.59 -9.33
C ASP A 191 24.36 -4.76 -10.01
N LEU A 192 24.83 -5.16 -11.20
CA LEU A 192 24.27 -6.30 -11.93
C LEU A 192 24.41 -7.61 -11.15
N GLU A 193 25.58 -7.86 -10.56
CA GLU A 193 25.82 -9.04 -9.72
C GLU A 193 24.89 -9.09 -8.50
N LEU A 194 24.75 -7.96 -7.79
CA LEU A 194 23.88 -7.85 -6.60
C LEU A 194 22.40 -7.98 -6.97
N SER A 195 21.99 -7.44 -8.11
CA SER A 195 20.59 -7.44 -8.53
C SER A 195 20.15 -8.74 -9.20
N ALA A 196 21.06 -9.54 -9.74
CA ALA A 196 20.73 -10.81 -10.42
C ALA A 196 19.89 -11.77 -9.56
N PRO A 197 20.29 -12.16 -8.33
CA PRO A 197 19.50 -13.08 -7.52
C PRO A 197 18.18 -12.44 -7.04
N ILE A 198 18.17 -11.14 -6.79
CA ILE A 198 16.95 -10.40 -6.41
C ILE A 198 15.93 -10.41 -7.55
N ARG A 199 16.37 -10.16 -8.80
CA ARG A 199 15.50 -10.21 -10.00
C ARG A 199 14.87 -11.59 -10.19
N GLN A 200 15.66 -12.65 -10.05
CA GLN A 200 15.18 -14.02 -10.21
C GLN A 200 14.07 -14.35 -9.19
N LEU A 201 14.22 -13.92 -7.94
CA LEU A 201 13.22 -14.14 -6.90
C LEU A 201 12.00 -13.22 -7.06
N ALA A 202 12.20 -11.97 -7.46
CA ALA A 202 11.10 -11.03 -7.74
C ALA A 202 10.19 -11.53 -8.87
N ALA A 203 10.76 -12.16 -9.91
CA ALA A 203 9.99 -12.75 -11.01
C ALA A 203 9.11 -13.94 -10.60
N ARG A 204 9.34 -14.52 -9.42
CA ARG A 204 8.57 -15.64 -8.86
C ARG A 204 7.46 -15.20 -7.91
N LEU A 205 7.30 -13.90 -7.67
CA LEU A 205 6.23 -13.39 -6.80
C LEU A 205 4.86 -13.67 -7.43
N PRO A 206 3.93 -14.35 -6.73
CA PRO A 206 2.57 -14.57 -7.24
C PRO A 206 1.76 -13.29 -7.41
N SER A 207 2.04 -12.27 -6.59
CA SER A 207 1.38 -10.96 -6.65
C SER A 207 2.31 -9.85 -6.13
N PRO A 208 2.05 -8.56 -6.47
CA PRO A 208 2.88 -7.44 -6.03
C PRO A 208 2.96 -7.27 -4.51
N PHE A 209 1.94 -7.72 -3.77
CA PHE A 209 1.79 -7.56 -2.32
C PHE A 209 2.01 -8.87 -1.55
N HIS A 210 2.54 -9.90 -2.21
CA HIS A 210 2.87 -11.17 -1.58
C HIS A 210 3.88 -10.97 -0.42
N PRO A 211 3.79 -11.67 0.73
CA PRO A 211 4.67 -11.44 1.88
C PRO A 211 6.17 -11.49 1.58
N ALA A 212 6.60 -12.35 0.65
CA ALA A 212 7.99 -12.44 0.20
C ALA A 212 8.52 -11.13 -0.42
N ARG A 213 7.64 -10.24 -0.90
CA ARG A 213 7.97 -8.92 -1.42
C ARG A 213 8.74 -8.09 -0.40
N TRP A 214 8.30 -8.10 0.85
CA TRP A 214 8.87 -7.23 1.88
C TRP A 214 10.30 -7.63 2.21
N LEU A 215 10.59 -8.94 2.22
CA LEU A 215 11.95 -9.45 2.36
C LEU A 215 12.84 -9.09 1.17
N LEU A 216 12.29 -9.06 -0.05
CA LEU A 216 13.02 -8.59 -1.24
C LEU A 216 13.39 -7.11 -1.13
N GLU A 217 12.47 -6.26 -0.68
CA GLU A 217 12.75 -4.83 -0.50
C GLU A 217 13.82 -4.60 0.57
N GLU A 218 13.76 -5.30 1.69
CA GLU A 218 14.81 -5.26 2.71
C GLU A 218 16.15 -5.78 2.17
N TRP A 219 16.16 -6.80 1.31
CA TRP A 219 17.39 -7.27 0.67
C TRP A 219 17.99 -6.22 -0.26
N ARG A 220 17.15 -5.45 -0.97
CA ARG A 220 17.61 -4.31 -1.77
C ARG A 220 18.24 -3.24 -0.89
N VAL A 221 17.66 -2.93 0.26
CA VAL A 221 18.27 -2.02 1.25
C VAL A 221 19.65 -2.53 1.66
N ALA A 222 19.76 -3.80 2.07
CA ALA A 222 21.03 -4.39 2.48
C ALA A 222 22.09 -4.42 1.36
N SER A 223 21.67 -4.52 0.10
CA SER A 223 22.57 -4.65 -1.05
C SER A 223 23.07 -3.29 -1.55
N PHE A 224 22.21 -2.27 -1.57
CA PHE A 224 22.48 -1.01 -2.27
C PHE A 224 22.61 0.21 -1.35
N ALA A 225 22.01 0.15 -0.16
CA ALA A 225 21.88 1.29 0.75
C ALA A 225 22.01 0.85 2.23
N GLN A 226 23.15 0.22 2.56
CA GLN A 226 23.43 -0.34 3.89
C GLN A 226 23.25 0.67 5.02
N GLU A 227 23.51 1.96 4.76
CA GLU A 227 23.30 3.04 5.71
C GLU A 227 21.85 3.16 6.23
N LEU A 228 20.87 2.68 5.46
CA LEU A 228 19.45 2.74 5.83
C LEU A 228 19.01 1.58 6.74
N LYS A 229 19.92 0.65 7.07
CA LYS A 229 19.72 -0.47 7.99
C LYS A 229 18.50 -1.33 7.62
N ALA A 230 18.77 -2.35 6.80
CA ALA A 230 17.77 -3.37 6.48
C ALA A 230 17.25 -4.09 7.74
N VAL A 231 15.98 -4.45 7.75
CA VAL A 231 15.30 -5.09 8.87
C VAL A 231 15.18 -6.59 8.61
N GLY A 232 15.30 -7.38 9.69
CA GLY A 232 14.94 -8.79 9.67
C GLY A 232 15.83 -9.64 8.78
N SER A 233 17.14 -9.37 8.70
CA SER A 233 18.18 -10.22 8.05
C SER A 233 17.70 -10.91 6.76
N PRO A 234 17.44 -10.14 5.69
CA PRO A 234 16.86 -10.65 4.46
C PRO A 234 17.88 -11.50 3.69
N THR A 235 17.50 -12.73 3.34
CA THR A 235 18.33 -13.68 2.58
C THR A 235 17.50 -14.39 1.53
N ALA A 236 18.16 -14.94 0.50
CA ALA A 236 17.53 -15.73 -0.55
C ALA A 236 16.74 -16.92 0.03
N ASP A 237 17.28 -17.62 1.03
CA ASP A 237 16.65 -18.78 1.64
C ASP A 237 15.34 -18.42 2.34
N ARG A 238 15.31 -17.29 3.05
CA ARG A 238 14.09 -16.82 3.72
C ARG A 238 13.01 -16.41 2.72
N ILE A 239 13.40 -15.74 1.64
CA ILE A 239 12.46 -15.39 0.55
C ILE A 239 11.91 -16.67 -0.08
N ASN A 240 12.76 -17.65 -0.34
CA ASN A 240 12.34 -18.94 -0.88
C ASN A 240 11.40 -19.72 0.05
N ALA A 241 11.61 -19.66 1.37
CA ALA A 241 10.72 -20.28 2.35
C ALA A 241 9.32 -19.66 2.28
N VAL A 242 9.24 -18.33 2.34
CA VAL A 242 7.94 -17.61 2.29
C VAL A 242 7.21 -17.84 0.95
N LEU A 243 7.94 -17.94 -0.17
CA LEU A 243 7.34 -18.28 -1.47
C LEU A 243 6.70 -19.68 -1.48
N ARG A 244 7.26 -20.66 -0.76
CA ARG A 244 6.73 -22.04 -0.71
C ARG A 244 5.54 -22.18 0.23
N GLU A 245 5.54 -21.46 1.35
CA GLU A 245 4.47 -21.50 2.35
C GLU A 245 3.13 -20.93 1.84
N SER A 246 3.17 -20.13 0.78
CA SER A 246 2.01 -19.41 0.23
C SER A 246 1.54 -19.95 -1.14
N THR A 247 2.08 -21.09 -1.58
CA THR A 247 1.65 -21.82 -2.78
C THR A 247 0.69 -22.94 -2.39
#